data_AF-A0A1J1AF67-F1
#
_entry.id   AF-A0A1J1AF67-F1
#
_cell.length_a   1.000
_cell.length_b   1.000
_cell.length_c   1.000
_cell.angle_alpha   90.00
_cell.angle_beta   90.00
_cell.angle_gamma   90.00
#
_symmetry.space_group_name_H-M   'P 1'
#
loop_
_entity.id
_entity.type
_entity.pdbx_description
1 polymer ?
#
loop_
_entity_poly.entity_id
_entity_poly.type
_entity_poly.pdbx_seq_one_letter_code
_entity_poly.pdbx_strand_id
1 'polypeptide(L)'
;MYSLFGIWEEFHSPLKQETAPYKFRALVYVIPLLLSIGALLANFIIDYNALRLIIPAISLFVGLLTNSVILLLRYSDTNNPSENLIDQTRNISIYLIVSGILIVALSIGGYFSSLVIDDFVLIAKIYSATIVFLLSHYLFSILLLPARLFVIIENSSKTSPDCD
;
A
#
# COMPACT_ATOMS: atom_id res chain seq x y z
N MET A 1 11.50 8.08 -15.97
CA MET A 1 10.05 8.28 -15.81
C MET A 1 9.46 6.92 -15.47
N TYR A 2 9.15 6.67 -14.19
CA TYR A 2 8.65 5.35 -13.75
C TYR A 2 7.21 5.18 -14.25
N SER A 3 6.94 4.11 -15.03
CA SER A 3 5.58 3.78 -15.44
C SER A 3 4.83 3.11 -14.28
N LEU A 4 3.51 3.29 -14.17
CA LEU A 4 2.69 2.61 -13.15
C LEU A 4 2.88 1.08 -13.19
N PHE A 5 3.07 0.53 -14.39
CA PHE A 5 3.37 -0.88 -14.59
C PHE A 5 4.76 -1.26 -14.04
N GLY A 6 5.78 -0.41 -14.22
CA GLY A 6 7.09 -0.61 -13.62
C GLY A 6 7.04 -0.63 -12.10
N ILE A 7 6.33 0.33 -11.48
CA ILE A 7 6.15 0.39 -10.01
C ILE A 7 5.42 -0.87 -9.51
N TRP A 8 4.43 -1.37 -10.27
CA TRP A 8 3.74 -2.61 -9.97
C TRP A 8 4.69 -3.81 -9.99
N GLU A 9 5.44 -4.02 -11.09
CA GLU A 9 6.37 -5.15 -11.19
C GLU A 9 7.41 -5.13 -10.08
N GLU A 10 7.89 -3.94 -9.74
CA GLU A 10 8.91 -3.73 -8.72
C GLU A 10 8.40 -3.99 -7.29
N PHE A 11 7.11 -3.75 -7.01
CA PHE A 11 6.46 -4.21 -5.77
C PHE A 11 6.34 -5.73 -5.69
N HIS A 12 6.08 -6.41 -6.81
CA HIS A 12 5.83 -7.86 -6.83
C HIS A 12 7.10 -8.70 -6.93
N SER A 13 8.22 -8.12 -7.40
CA SER A 13 9.50 -8.81 -7.50
C SER A 13 10.01 -9.32 -6.13
N PRO A 14 10.02 -8.50 -5.06
CA PRO A 14 10.35 -8.95 -3.71
C PRO A 14 9.43 -10.06 -3.18
N LEU A 15 8.14 -10.01 -3.53
CA LEU A 15 7.13 -11.00 -3.12
C LEU A 15 7.32 -12.38 -3.76
N LYS A 16 8.17 -12.47 -4.80
CA LYS A 16 8.55 -13.75 -5.42
C LYS A 16 9.74 -14.40 -4.73
N GLN A 17 10.55 -13.66 -3.98
CA GLN A 17 11.81 -14.13 -3.37
C GLN A 17 11.68 -14.55 -1.89
N GLU A 18 10.65 -14.11 -1.16
CA GLU A 18 10.45 -14.52 0.24
C GLU A 18 10.01 -15.99 0.39
N THR A 19 10.44 -16.63 1.49
CA THR A 19 10.32 -18.06 1.81
C THR A 19 8.89 -18.60 1.99
N ALA A 20 7.87 -17.74 2.01
CA ALA A 20 6.45 -18.14 2.07
C ALA A 20 5.57 -17.33 1.09
N PRO A 21 5.83 -17.41 -0.23
CA PRO A 21 5.26 -16.50 -1.22
C PRO A 21 3.73 -16.68 -1.38
N TYR A 22 3.20 -17.88 -1.05
CA TYR A 22 1.77 -18.19 -1.20
C TYR A 22 0.91 -17.61 -0.07
N LYS A 23 1.36 -17.70 1.20
CA LYS A 23 0.64 -17.14 2.36
C LYS A 23 0.54 -15.63 2.25
N PHE A 24 1.63 -15.02 1.81
CA PHE A 24 1.71 -13.58 1.66
C PHE A 24 0.82 -13.05 0.54
N ARG A 25 0.85 -13.69 -0.65
CA ARG A 25 -0.07 -13.34 -1.74
C ARG A 25 -1.54 -13.53 -1.36
N ALA A 26 -1.86 -14.54 -0.57
CA ALA A 26 -3.21 -14.73 -0.07
C ALA A 26 -3.66 -13.54 0.79
N LEU A 27 -2.80 -13.06 1.69
CA LEU A 27 -3.09 -11.93 2.55
C LEU A 27 -3.25 -10.60 1.78
N VAL A 28 -2.43 -10.38 0.74
CA VAL A 28 -2.44 -9.13 -0.03
C VAL A 28 -3.45 -9.10 -1.17
N TYR A 29 -3.85 -10.23 -1.74
CA TYR A 29 -4.79 -10.27 -2.88
C TYR A 29 -6.06 -11.05 -2.59
N VAL A 30 -5.95 -12.24 -2.00
CA VAL A 30 -7.12 -13.11 -1.80
C VAL A 30 -8.04 -12.55 -0.73
N ILE A 31 -7.50 -12.10 0.41
CA ILE A 31 -8.33 -11.51 1.48
C ILE A 31 -9.02 -10.23 1.00
N PRO A 32 -8.33 -9.24 0.39
CA PRO A 32 -8.99 -8.06 -0.19
C PRO A 32 -10.07 -8.39 -1.21
N LEU A 33 -9.82 -9.38 -2.08
CA LEU A 33 -10.80 -9.82 -3.07
C LEU A 33 -12.05 -10.40 -2.40
N LEU A 34 -11.87 -11.26 -1.38
CA LEU A 34 -12.98 -11.83 -0.63
C LEU A 34 -13.78 -10.77 0.13
N LEU A 35 -13.10 -9.77 0.73
CA LEU A 35 -13.76 -8.65 1.40
C LEU A 35 -14.57 -7.81 0.40
N SER A 36 -14.04 -7.57 -0.80
CA SER A 36 -14.71 -6.83 -1.87
C SER A 36 -15.95 -7.58 -2.41
N ILE A 37 -15.83 -8.89 -2.65
CA ILE A 37 -16.96 -9.75 -3.03
C ILE A 37 -18.00 -9.78 -1.90
N GLY A 38 -17.57 -9.91 -0.65
CA GLY A 38 -18.45 -9.87 0.51
C GLY A 38 -19.22 -8.56 0.61
N ALA A 39 -18.56 -7.42 0.36
CA ALA A 39 -19.19 -6.11 0.32
C ALA A 39 -20.26 -6.00 -0.79
N LEU A 40 -19.98 -6.53 -1.99
CA LEU A 40 -20.97 -6.59 -3.08
C LEU A 40 -22.20 -7.42 -2.69
N LEU A 41 -21.98 -8.62 -2.16
CA LEU A 41 -23.05 -9.54 -1.76
C LEU A 41 -23.89 -8.97 -0.61
N ALA A 42 -23.27 -8.22 0.31
CA ALA A 42 -23.94 -7.55 1.41
C ALA A 42 -24.69 -6.27 1.01
N ASN A 43 -24.66 -5.87 -0.27
CA ASN A 43 -25.17 -4.57 -0.74
C ASN A 43 -24.56 -3.38 0.00
N PHE A 44 -23.29 -3.51 0.42
CA PHE A 44 -22.58 -2.46 1.13
C PHE A 44 -22.32 -1.28 0.20
N ILE A 45 -22.71 -0.09 0.65
CA ILE A 45 -22.45 1.18 -0.02
C ILE A 45 -21.65 2.04 0.96
N ILE A 46 -20.48 2.49 0.51
CA ILE A 46 -19.68 3.44 1.27
C ILE A 46 -20.45 4.75 1.35
N ASP A 47 -20.71 5.17 2.58
CA ASP A 47 -21.40 6.42 2.86
C ASP A 47 -20.40 7.58 2.93
N TYR A 48 -20.96 8.79 2.97
CA TYR A 48 -20.18 10.01 3.09
C TYR A 48 -19.29 10.03 4.33
N ASN A 49 -19.77 9.52 5.47
CA ASN A 49 -19.01 9.54 6.71
C ASN A 49 -17.76 8.67 6.63
N ALA A 50 -17.85 7.50 5.97
CA ALA A 50 -16.70 6.65 5.71
C ALA A 50 -15.66 7.36 4.82
N LEU A 51 -16.08 8.04 3.74
CA LEU A 51 -15.16 8.78 2.86
C LEU A 51 -14.41 9.90 3.61
N ARG A 52 -15.10 10.63 4.49
CA ARG A 52 -14.49 11.68 5.34
C ARG A 52 -13.41 11.15 6.27
N LEU A 53 -13.46 9.87 6.64
CA LEU A 53 -12.45 9.23 7.46
C LEU A 53 -11.31 8.66 6.61
N ILE A 54 -11.64 8.01 5.48
CA ILE A 54 -10.67 7.35 4.59
C ILE A 54 -9.69 8.38 4.01
N ILE A 55 -10.18 9.52 3.50
CA ILE A 55 -9.34 10.54 2.86
C ILE A 55 -8.21 11.04 3.79
N PRO A 56 -8.49 11.56 5.00
CA PRO A 56 -7.43 12.02 5.89
C PRO A 56 -6.56 10.89 6.42
N ALA A 57 -7.13 9.72 6.72
CA ALA A 57 -6.35 8.58 7.21
C ALA A 57 -5.29 8.14 6.18
N ILE A 58 -5.70 7.96 4.92
CA ILE A 58 -4.76 7.58 3.85
C ILE A 58 -3.78 8.71 3.55
N SER A 59 -4.21 9.97 3.57
CA SER A 59 -3.32 11.12 3.35
C SER A 59 -2.21 11.18 4.41
N LEU A 60 -2.52 10.89 5.68
CA LEU A 60 -1.52 10.79 6.75
C LEU A 60 -0.51 9.66 6.47
N PHE A 61 -0.98 8.48 6.08
CA PHE A 61 -0.08 7.37 5.74
C PHE A 61 0.81 7.70 4.54
N VAL A 62 0.26 8.31 3.48
CA VAL A 62 1.05 8.76 2.32
C VAL A 62 2.14 9.76 2.74
N GLY A 63 1.81 10.73 3.60
CA GLY A 63 2.78 11.69 4.14
C GLY A 63 3.88 11.01 4.94
N LEU A 64 3.53 10.08 5.83
CA LEU A 64 4.50 9.30 6.61
C LEU A 64 5.42 8.46 5.72
N LEU A 65 4.86 7.77 4.72
CA LEU A 65 5.63 6.96 3.77
C LEU A 65 6.59 7.79 2.93
N THR A 66 6.15 8.99 2.51
CA THR A 66 7.01 9.92 1.77
C THR A 66 8.22 10.32 2.60
N ASN A 67 8.01 10.64 3.88
CA ASN A 67 9.10 10.94 4.80
C ASN A 67 10.05 9.75 4.97
N SER A 68 9.52 8.52 5.11
CA SER A 68 10.33 7.30 5.19
C SER A 68 11.16 7.06 3.93
N VAL A 69 10.61 7.28 2.73
CA VAL A 69 11.34 7.15 1.46
C VAL A 69 12.50 8.14 1.36
N ILE A 70 12.28 9.41 1.75
CA ILE A 70 13.33 10.43 1.75
C ILE A 70 14.49 10.04 2.66
N LEU A 71 14.18 9.50 3.84
CA LEU A 71 15.19 8.99 4.77
C LEU A 71 15.94 7.80 4.18
N LEU A 72 15.24 6.83 3.59
CA LEU A 72 15.86 5.66 2.95
C LEU A 72 16.78 6.05 1.79
N LEU A 73 16.38 7.03 0.96
CA LEU A 73 17.20 7.57 -0.12
C LEU A 73 18.52 8.17 0.41
N ARG A 74 18.47 8.89 1.53
CA ARG A 74 19.66 9.47 2.14
C ARG A 74 20.66 8.42 2.68
N TYR A 75 20.17 7.27 3.11
CA TYR A 75 21.01 6.18 3.61
C TYR A 75 21.48 5.22 2.51
N SER A 76 20.79 5.19 1.37
CA SER A 76 21.14 4.36 0.20
C SER A 76 22.48 4.72 -0.44
N ASP A 77 23.01 5.94 -0.22
CA ASP A 77 24.30 6.39 -0.76
C ASP A 77 25.52 5.87 0.03
N THR A 78 25.31 5.05 1.06
CA THR A 78 26.40 4.45 1.85
C THR A 78 26.57 2.99 1.47
N ASN A 79 27.67 2.65 0.78
CA ASN A 79 28.05 1.32 0.26
C ASN A 79 27.87 0.17 1.29
N ASN A 80 26.65 -0.36 1.44
CA ASN A 80 26.33 -1.39 2.42
C ASN A 80 25.66 -2.58 1.73
N PRO A 81 25.98 -3.83 2.10
CA PRO A 81 25.38 -5.04 1.53
C PRO A 81 23.84 -5.15 1.74
N SER A 82 23.24 -4.23 2.50
CA SER A 82 21.79 -4.05 2.65
C SER A 82 21.13 -3.24 1.52
N GLU A 83 21.87 -2.73 0.53
CA GLU A 83 21.34 -1.90 -0.57
C GLU A 83 20.13 -2.53 -1.26
N ASN A 84 20.14 -3.84 -1.56
CA ASN A 84 19.01 -4.49 -2.20
C ASN A 84 17.75 -4.51 -1.31
N LEU A 85 17.89 -4.68 0.02
CA LEU A 85 16.75 -4.61 0.94
C LEU A 85 16.23 -3.18 1.10
N ILE A 86 17.12 -2.19 1.11
CA ILE A 86 16.79 -0.76 1.16
C ILE A 86 16.04 -0.35 -0.11
N ASP A 87 16.54 -0.73 -1.29
CA ASP A 87 15.92 -0.48 -2.59
C ASP A 87 14.54 -1.14 -2.69
N GLN A 88 14.41 -2.40 -2.30
CA GLN A 88 13.10 -3.07 -2.28
C GLN A 88 12.11 -2.40 -1.33
N THR A 89 12.57 -1.95 -0.16
CA THR A 89 11.72 -1.23 0.82
C THR A 89 11.31 0.14 0.30
N ARG A 90 12.21 0.84 -0.38
CA ARG A 90 11.92 2.09 -1.10
C ARG A 90 10.84 1.88 -2.15
N ASN A 91 10.98 0.85 -2.99
CA ASN A 91 10.05 0.57 -4.07
C ASN A 91 8.65 0.21 -3.55
N ILE A 92 8.58 -0.59 -2.48
CA ILE A 92 7.31 -0.87 -1.78
C ILE A 92 6.69 0.42 -1.23
N SER A 93 7.49 1.28 -0.61
CA SER A 93 7.00 2.53 -0.06
C SER A 93 6.48 3.48 -1.14
N ILE A 94 7.16 3.57 -2.30
CA ILE A 94 6.69 4.32 -3.47
C ILE A 94 5.38 3.74 -4.01
N TYR A 95 5.28 2.42 -4.14
CA TYR A 95 4.05 1.75 -4.53
C TYR A 95 2.89 2.11 -3.60
N LEU A 96 3.11 2.06 -2.29
CA LEU A 96 2.12 2.45 -1.29
C LEU A 96 1.76 3.93 -1.41
N ILE A 97 2.71 4.85 -1.62
CA ILE A 97 2.42 6.27 -1.84
C ILE A 97 1.47 6.44 -3.03
N VAL A 98 1.78 5.82 -4.18
CA VAL A 98 0.96 5.90 -5.40
C VAL A 98 -0.42 5.28 -5.18
N SER A 99 -0.48 4.11 -4.54
CA SER A 99 -1.74 3.44 -4.21
C SER A 99 -2.61 4.27 -3.27
N GLY A 100 -2.01 4.90 -2.26
CA GLY A 100 -2.71 5.80 -1.34
C GLY A 100 -3.25 7.05 -2.04
N ILE A 101 -2.48 7.67 -2.93
CA ILE A 101 -2.94 8.80 -3.75
C ILE A 101 -4.13 8.37 -4.63
N LEU A 102 -4.07 7.18 -5.23
CA LEU A 102 -5.17 6.64 -6.04
C LEU A 102 -6.43 6.44 -5.20
N ILE A 103 -6.32 5.88 -3.99
CA ILE A 103 -7.45 5.71 -3.07
C ILE A 103 -8.07 7.07 -2.72
N VAL A 104 -7.25 8.07 -2.42
CA VAL A 104 -7.72 9.43 -2.11
C VAL A 104 -8.42 10.05 -3.32
N ALA A 105 -7.83 9.97 -4.52
CA ALA A 105 -8.42 10.51 -5.74
C ALA A 105 -9.77 9.84 -6.06
N LEU A 106 -9.86 8.51 -5.93
CA LEU A 106 -11.12 7.78 -6.11
C LEU A 106 -12.14 8.13 -5.02
N SER A 107 -11.70 8.33 -3.76
CA SER A 107 -12.56 8.74 -2.65
C SER A 107 -13.17 10.13 -2.88
N ILE A 108 -12.36 11.07 -3.37
CA ILE A 108 -12.81 12.42 -3.75
C ILE A 108 -13.78 12.34 -4.95
N GLY A 109 -13.45 11.55 -5.98
CA GLY A 109 -14.32 11.36 -7.13
C GLY A 109 -15.67 10.77 -6.76
N GLY A 110 -15.70 9.76 -5.89
CA GLY A 110 -16.93 9.18 -5.36
C GLY A 110 -17.72 10.16 -4.51
N TYR A 111 -17.04 10.98 -3.70
CA TYR A 111 -17.68 12.05 -2.95
C TYR A 111 -18.44 13.00 -3.87
N PHE A 112 -17.81 13.54 -4.92
CA PHE A 112 -18.49 14.44 -5.85
C PHE A 112 -19.58 13.73 -6.66
N SER A 113 -19.37 12.48 -7.06
CA SER A 113 -20.38 11.67 -7.77
C SER A 113 -21.64 11.47 -6.93
N SER A 114 -21.49 11.23 -5.63
CA SER A 114 -22.62 11.04 -4.70
C SER A 114 -23.50 12.28 -4.51
N LEU A 115 -23.01 13.47 -4.87
CA LEU A 115 -23.76 14.72 -4.80
C LEU A 115 -24.60 15.01 -6.05
N VAL A 116 -24.32 14.32 -7.16
CA VAL A 116 -24.88 14.65 -8.48
C VAL A 116 -25.78 13.53 -9.03
N ILE A 117 -25.60 12.29 -8.56
CA ILE A 117 -26.17 11.10 -9.21
C ILE A 117 -26.87 10.21 -8.16
N ASP A 118 -28.19 10.36 -8.02
CA ASP A 118 -29.01 9.58 -7.06
C ASP A 118 -29.39 8.17 -7.58
N ASP A 119 -29.46 7.96 -8.91
CA ASP A 119 -30.13 6.76 -9.47
C ASP A 119 -29.22 5.57 -9.81
N PHE A 120 -27.90 5.66 -9.63
CA PHE A 120 -26.97 4.61 -10.07
C PHE A 120 -26.51 3.69 -8.93
N VAL A 121 -27.47 2.99 -8.32
CA VAL A 121 -27.23 2.03 -7.22
C VAL A 121 -26.19 0.96 -7.57
N LEU A 122 -26.19 0.44 -8.79
CA LEU A 122 -25.21 -0.57 -9.22
C LEU A 122 -23.79 -0.01 -9.30
N ILE A 123 -23.63 1.22 -9.81
CA ILE A 123 -22.32 1.88 -9.90
C ILE A 123 -21.80 2.19 -8.50
N ALA A 124 -22.66 2.65 -7.58
CA ALA A 124 -22.30 2.91 -6.20
C ALA A 124 -21.80 1.63 -5.48
N LYS A 125 -22.42 0.47 -5.74
CA LYS A 125 -21.97 -0.83 -5.20
C LYS A 125 -20.60 -1.25 -5.74
N ILE A 126 -20.41 -1.18 -7.07
CA ILE A 126 -19.12 -1.50 -7.70
C ILE A 126 -18.01 -0.58 -7.20
N TYR A 127 -18.31 0.72 -7.10
CA TYR A 127 -17.40 1.71 -6.54
C TYR A 127 -17.02 1.37 -5.09
N SER A 128 -17.99 1.08 -4.24
CA SER A 128 -17.76 0.75 -2.82
C SER A 128 -16.91 -0.51 -2.68
N ALA A 129 -17.19 -1.54 -3.46
CA ALA A 129 -16.40 -2.77 -3.50
C ALA A 129 -14.96 -2.53 -3.96
N THR A 130 -14.76 -1.62 -4.93
CA THR A 130 -13.44 -1.20 -5.41
C THR A 130 -12.66 -0.49 -4.31
N ILE A 131 -13.29 0.44 -3.59
CA ILE A 131 -12.65 1.13 -2.46
C ILE A 131 -12.30 0.13 -1.34
N VAL A 132 -13.20 -0.80 -1.01
CA VAL A 132 -12.92 -1.85 -0.01
C VAL A 132 -11.74 -2.71 -0.43
N PHE A 133 -11.66 -3.12 -1.70
CA PHE A 133 -10.53 -3.86 -2.23
C PHE A 133 -9.24 -3.08 -2.08
N LEU A 134 -9.19 -1.84 -2.58
CA LEU A 134 -8.00 -1.01 -2.58
C LEU A 134 -7.54 -0.69 -1.15
N LEU A 135 -8.49 -0.35 -0.26
CA LEU A 135 -8.20 -0.03 1.13
C LEU A 135 -7.64 -1.23 1.90
N SER A 136 -8.27 -2.40 1.77
CA SER A 136 -7.77 -3.61 2.43
C SER A 136 -6.43 -4.06 1.85
N HIS A 137 -6.26 -4.03 0.53
CA HIS A 137 -4.99 -4.29 -0.13
C HIS A 137 -3.89 -3.34 0.37
N TYR A 138 -4.19 -2.05 0.48
CA TYR A 138 -3.27 -1.04 1.01
C TYR A 138 -2.88 -1.34 2.47
N LEU A 139 -3.87 -1.61 3.32
CA LEU A 139 -3.64 -1.92 4.74
C LEU A 139 -2.87 -3.22 4.96
N PHE A 140 -3.05 -4.23 4.11
CA PHE A 140 -2.25 -5.44 4.19
C PHE A 140 -0.84 -5.24 3.64
N SER A 141 -0.71 -4.44 2.58
CA SER A 141 0.59 -4.12 1.99
C SER A 141 1.45 -3.26 2.91
N ILE A 142 0.87 -2.33 3.69
CA ILE A 142 1.65 -1.50 4.61
C ILE A 142 2.24 -2.31 5.79
N LEU A 143 1.62 -3.43 6.17
CA LEU A 143 2.15 -4.33 7.20
C LEU A 143 3.48 -4.99 6.81
N LEU A 144 3.86 -4.96 5.53
CA LEU A 144 5.19 -5.39 5.07
C LEU A 144 6.32 -4.49 5.56
N LEU A 145 6.06 -3.20 5.70
CA LEU A 145 7.11 -2.23 5.97
C LEU A 145 7.77 -2.45 7.34
N PRO A 146 7.03 -2.62 8.45
CA PRO A 146 7.65 -2.89 9.74
C PRO A 146 8.54 -4.14 9.74
N ALA A 147 8.08 -5.23 9.12
CA ALA A 147 8.84 -6.48 9.05
C ALA A 147 10.16 -6.29 8.29
N ARG A 148 10.13 -5.57 7.17
CA ARG A 148 11.33 -5.29 6.36
C ARG A 148 12.28 -4.31 7.03
N LEU A 149 11.75 -3.25 7.65
CA LEU A 149 12.55 -2.30 8.41
C LEU A 149 13.27 -2.98 9.58
N PHE A 150 12.59 -3.91 10.28
CA PHE A 150 13.23 -4.70 11.34
C PHE A 150 14.41 -5.51 10.81
N VAL A 151 14.26 -6.22 9.69
CA VAL A 151 15.35 -7.00 9.06
C VAL A 151 16.51 -6.09 8.62
N ILE A 152 16.21 -4.90 8.08
CA ILE A 152 17.24 -3.92 7.71
C ILE A 152 18.04 -3.49 8.95
N ILE A 153 17.36 -3.13 10.03
CA ILE A 153 17.98 -2.69 11.29
C ILE A 153 18.82 -3.82 11.89
N GLU A 154 18.27 -5.03 11.99
CA GLU A 154 18.97 -6.19 12.54
C GLU A 154 20.24 -6.52 11.76
N ASN A 155 20.16 -6.54 10.43
CA ASN A 155 21.32 -6.80 9.58
C ASN A 155 22.37 -5.68 9.65
N SER A 156 21.94 -4.41 9.74
CA SER A 156 22.86 -3.28 9.89
C SER A 156 23.61 -3.28 11.24
N SER A 157 22.99 -3.83 12.30
CA SER A 157 23.61 -3.93 13.62
C SER A 157 24.70 -5.00 13.71
N LYS A 158 24.61 -6.05 12.88
CA LYS A 158 25.55 -7.18 12.86
C LYS A 158 26.82 -6.90 12.03
N THR A 159 26.81 -5.87 11.18
CA THR A 159 27.98 -5.44 10.39
C THR A 159 28.82 -4.35 11.04
N SER A 160 28.52 -3.93 12.28
CA SER A 160 29.47 -3.11 13.04
C SER A 160 30.62 -4.02 13.49
N PRO A 161 31.85 -3.85 12.98
CA PRO A 161 32.98 -4.60 13.51
C PRO A 161 33.15 -4.22 14.98
N ASP A 162 33.35 -5.22 15.83
CA ASP A 162 33.99 -5.04 17.12
C ASP A 162 35.29 -4.28 16.87
N CYS A 163 35.35 -3.03 17.35
CA CYS A 163 36.59 -2.29 17.47
C CYS A 163 37.36 -2.91 18.65
N ASP A 164 38.20 -3.89 18.35
CA ASP A 164 39.39 -4.23 19.14
C ASP A 164 40.65 -3.62 18.48
#